data_AF-A0A1M5I9J7-F1
#
_entry.id   AF-A0A1M5I9J7-F1
#
_cell.length_a   1.000
_cell.length_b   1.000
_cell.length_c   1.000
_cell.angle_alpha   90.00
_cell.angle_beta   90.00
_cell.angle_gamma   90.00
#
_symmetry.space_group_name_H-M   'P 1'
#
loop_
_entity.id
_entity.type
_entity.pdbx_description
1 polymer ?
#
loop_
_entity_poly.entity_id
_entity_poly.type
_entity_poly.pdbx_seq_one_letter_code
_entity_poly.pdbx_strand_id
1 'polypeptide(L)'
;MVCRGLVLGDYLVAVQRFIAQLGQPADIARFHGLAGAVLRGDASALLVFLHTARNRLVAHQAPPEVWDRHDEALSVVVDLAADGATFRRLENDLHRGLLMSYRAAVWE
;
A
#
# COMPACT_ATOMS: atom_id res chain seq x y z
N MET A 1 16.84 7.18 -8.48
CA MET A 1 16.32 5.84 -8.14
C MET A 1 15.27 6.05 -7.06
N VAL A 2 13.99 5.95 -7.39
CA VAL A 2 12.92 6.13 -6.40
C VAL A 2 13.00 4.97 -5.41
N CYS A 3 13.10 5.25 -4.11
CA CYS A 3 13.12 4.19 -3.11
C CYS A 3 11.76 3.49 -3.13
N ARG A 4 11.70 2.27 -3.70
CA ARG A 4 10.50 1.41 -3.79
C ARG A 4 9.70 1.35 -2.47
N GLY A 5 10.40 1.34 -1.34
CA GLY A 5 9.77 1.34 -0.02
C GLY A 5 8.99 2.62 0.28
N LEU A 6 9.52 3.79 -0.11
CA LEU A 6 8.86 5.07 0.13
C LEU A 6 7.48 5.11 -0.53
N VAL A 7 7.43 4.77 -1.82
CA VAL A 7 6.20 4.69 -2.64
C VAL A 7 5.15 3.83 -1.94
N LEU A 8 5.53 2.64 -1.46
CA LEU A 8 4.58 1.73 -0.81
C LEU A 8 4.03 2.29 0.52
N GLY A 9 4.85 2.97 1.32
CA GLY A 9 4.38 3.56 2.58
C GLY A 9 3.45 4.74 2.37
N ASP A 10 3.75 5.62 1.42
CA ASP A 10 2.88 6.76 1.07
C ASP A 10 1.54 6.28 0.49
N TYR A 11 1.60 5.25 -0.35
CA TYR A 11 0.41 4.61 -0.91
C TYR A 11 -0.49 3.99 0.17
N LEU A 12 0.07 3.28 1.17
CA LEU A 12 -0.70 2.72 2.28
C LEU A 12 -1.50 3.80 3.02
N VAL A 13 -0.87 4.95 3.32
CA VAL A 13 -1.51 6.07 4.01
C VAL A 13 -2.59 6.71 3.14
N ALA A 14 -2.30 6.94 1.85
CA ALA A 14 -3.26 7.52 0.92
C ALA A 14 -4.55 6.68 0.82
N VAL A 15 -4.42 5.36 0.69
CA VAL A 15 -5.57 4.46 0.67
C VAL A 15 -6.30 4.44 2.01
N GLN A 16 -5.59 4.39 3.14
CA GLN A 16 -6.23 4.43 4.46
C GLN A 16 -7.04 5.73 4.67
N ARG A 17 -6.48 6.89 4.30
CA ARG A 17 -7.20 8.18 4.35
C ARG A 17 -8.44 8.17 3.47
N PHE A 18 -8.32 7.68 2.23
CA PHE A 18 -9.45 7.54 1.33
C PHE A 18 -10.56 6.64 1.92
N ILE A 19 -10.21 5.45 2.41
CA ILE A 19 -11.17 4.51 3.00
C ILE A 19 -11.82 5.09 4.27
N ALA A 20 -11.07 5.82 5.09
CA ALA A 20 -11.61 6.49 6.27
C ALA A 20 -12.69 7.53 5.90
N GLN A 21 -12.50 8.26 4.80
CA GLN A 21 -13.47 9.25 4.30
C GLN A 21 -14.77 8.60 3.80
N LEU A 22 -14.75 7.34 3.38
CA LEU A 22 -15.96 6.60 2.97
C LEU A 22 -16.86 6.23 4.16
N GLY A 23 -16.36 6.30 5.39
CA GLY A 23 -17.15 6.08 6.61
C GLY A 23 -17.66 4.65 6.79
N GLN A 24 -17.01 3.64 6.19
CA GLN A 24 -17.39 2.22 6.28
C GLN A 24 -16.53 1.47 7.30
N PRO A 25 -17.04 1.16 8.53
CA PRO A 25 -16.20 0.64 9.61
C PRO A 25 -15.56 -0.72 9.30
N ALA A 26 -16.27 -1.59 8.57
CA ALA A 26 -15.77 -2.90 8.18
C ALA A 26 -14.57 -2.79 7.23
N ASP A 27 -14.62 -1.84 6.28
CA ASP A 27 -13.50 -1.58 5.39
C ASP A 27 -12.34 -0.94 6.13
N ILE A 28 -12.58 0.05 6.99
CA ILE A 28 -11.53 0.67 7.81
C ILE A 28 -10.78 -0.40 8.62
N ALA A 29 -11.50 -1.29 9.31
CA ALA A 29 -10.90 -2.38 10.08
C ALA A 29 -10.09 -3.34 9.18
N ARG A 30 -10.63 -3.70 8.01
CA ARG A 30 -9.95 -4.57 7.05
C ARG A 30 -8.65 -3.95 6.53
N PHE A 31 -8.69 -2.68 6.13
CA PHE A 31 -7.52 -1.97 5.60
C PHE A 31 -6.46 -1.71 6.68
N HIS A 32 -6.87 -1.44 7.93
CA HIS A 32 -5.93 -1.41 9.06
C HIS A 32 -5.26 -2.76 9.31
N GLY A 33 -6.03 -3.86 9.27
CA GLY A 33 -5.47 -5.21 9.44
C GLY A 33 -4.45 -5.56 8.35
N LEU A 34 -4.80 -5.30 7.09
CA LEU A 34 -3.90 -5.53 5.94
C LEU A 34 -2.65 -4.65 6.01
N ALA A 35 -2.81 -3.34 6.25
CA ALA A 35 -1.67 -2.44 6.40
C ALA A 35 -0.75 -2.87 7.55
N GLY A 36 -1.32 -3.28 8.69
CA GLY A 36 -0.54 -3.79 9.82
C GLY A 36 0.28 -5.04 9.47
N ALA A 37 -0.25 -5.94 8.64
CA ALA A 37 0.51 -7.10 8.16
C ALA A 37 1.64 -6.68 7.20
N VAL A 38 1.38 -5.78 6.26
CA VAL A 38 2.40 -5.22 5.35
C VAL A 38 3.53 -4.54 6.14
N LEU A 39 3.18 -3.74 7.16
CA LEU A 39 4.13 -3.07 8.04
C LEU A 39 4.98 -4.06 8.86
N ARG A 40 4.52 -5.29 9.07
CA ARG A 40 5.31 -6.37 9.68
C ARG A 40 6.18 -7.14 8.67
N GLY A 41 6.17 -6.73 7.39
CA GLY A 41 6.96 -7.30 6.32
C GLY A 41 6.25 -8.38 5.51
N ASP A 42 4.94 -8.57 5.69
CA ASP A 42 4.18 -9.56 4.92
C ASP A 42 3.91 -9.04 3.50
N ALA A 43 4.64 -9.61 2.53
CA ALA A 43 4.51 -9.25 1.13
C ALA A 43 3.26 -9.84 0.46
N SER A 44 2.68 -10.91 1.00
CA SER A 44 1.43 -11.47 0.51
C SER A 44 0.25 -10.56 0.88
N ALA A 45 0.29 -9.99 2.10
CA ALA A 45 -0.66 -8.98 2.53
C ALA A 45 -0.61 -7.73 1.64
N LEU A 46 0.55 -7.37 1.07
CA LEU A 46 0.68 -6.24 0.15
C LEU A 46 -0.11 -6.47 -1.14
N LEU A 47 -0.04 -7.68 -1.71
CA LEU A 47 -0.81 -8.05 -2.90
C LEU A 47 -2.32 -7.99 -2.62
N VAL A 48 -2.74 -8.54 -1.47
CA VAL A 48 -4.15 -8.49 -1.04
C VAL A 48 -4.60 -7.06 -0.79
N PHE A 49 -3.74 -6.22 -0.22
CA PHE A 49 -4.00 -4.80 -0.01
C PHE A 49 -4.20 -4.07 -1.34
N LEU A 50 -3.29 -4.20 -2.30
CA LEU A 50 -3.40 -3.60 -3.63
C LEU A 50 -4.68 -4.03 -4.35
N HIS A 51 -4.96 -5.34 -4.38
CA HIS A 51 -6.17 -5.85 -5.01
C HIS A 51 -7.44 -5.32 -4.34
N THR A 52 -7.50 -5.34 -3.00
CA THR A 52 -8.67 -4.85 -2.26
C THR A 52 -8.84 -3.34 -2.44
N ALA A 53 -7.74 -2.58 -2.40
CA ALA A 53 -7.74 -1.14 -2.64
C ALA A 53 -8.32 -0.82 -4.01
N ARG A 54 -7.80 -1.44 -5.08
CA ARG A 54 -8.29 -1.24 -6.45
C ARG A 54 -9.80 -1.38 -6.56
N ASN A 55 -10.37 -2.44 -5.98
CA ASN A 55 -11.81 -2.66 -6.01
C ASN A 55 -12.60 -1.52 -5.34
N ARG A 56 -12.07 -0.96 -4.23
CA ARG A 56 -12.67 0.19 -3.55
C ARG A 56 -12.48 1.49 -4.32
N LEU A 57 -11.30 1.72 -4.89
CA LEU A 57 -11.03 2.90 -5.72
C LEU A 57 -11.99 2.96 -6.92
N VAL A 58 -12.24 1.83 -7.58
CA VAL A 58 -13.22 1.73 -8.68
C VAL A 58 -14.64 1.96 -8.16
N ALA A 59 -15.05 1.24 -7.10
CA ALA A 59 -16.42 1.30 -6.61
C ALA A 59 -16.84 2.69 -6.11
N HIS A 60 -15.89 3.47 -5.60
CA HIS A 60 -16.14 4.78 -5.01
C HIS A 60 -15.55 5.95 -5.82
N GLN A 61 -15.17 5.71 -7.09
CA GLN A 61 -14.65 6.74 -7.99
C GLN A 61 -13.56 7.59 -7.33
N ALA A 62 -12.51 6.92 -6.85
CA ALA A 62 -11.42 7.59 -6.17
C ALA A 62 -10.82 8.72 -7.01
N PRO A 63 -10.34 9.79 -6.34
CA PRO A 63 -9.78 10.93 -7.04
C PRO A 63 -8.44 10.55 -7.71
N PRO A 64 -8.04 11.26 -8.80
CA PRO A 64 -6.86 10.90 -9.60
C PRO A 64 -5.59 10.71 -8.77
N GLU A 65 -5.39 11.52 -7.74
CA GLU A 65 -4.18 11.49 -6.91
C GLU A 65 -4.01 10.19 -6.12
N VAL A 66 -5.11 9.45 -5.87
CA VAL A 66 -5.05 8.13 -5.23
C VAL A 66 -4.79 7.04 -6.27
N TRP A 67 -5.28 7.22 -7.50
CA TRP A 67 -4.98 6.33 -8.62
C TRP A 67 -3.51 6.40 -9.04
N ASP A 68 -2.93 7.60 -9.12
CA ASP A 68 -1.52 7.78 -9.47
C ASP A 68 -0.61 7.01 -8.49
N ARG A 69 -0.89 7.13 -7.18
CA ARG A 69 -0.19 6.37 -6.14
C ARG A 69 -0.42 4.87 -6.23
N HIS A 70 -1.62 4.45 -6.63
CA HIS A 70 -1.92 3.03 -6.84
C HIS A 70 -1.10 2.46 -8.00
N ASP A 71 -1.01 3.19 -9.11
CA ASP A 71 -0.26 2.78 -10.29
C ASP A 71 1.25 2.74 -10.02
N GLU A 72 1.79 3.71 -9.28
CA GLU A 72 3.18 3.68 -8.82
C GLU A 72 3.47 2.47 -7.92
N ALA A 73 2.59 2.19 -6.95
CA ALA A 73 2.73 1.04 -6.06
C ALA A 73 2.61 -0.29 -6.82
N LEU A 74 1.73 -0.36 -7.81
CA LEU A 74 1.58 -1.52 -8.69
C LEU A 74 2.85 -1.74 -9.52
N SER A 75 3.44 -0.68 -10.07
CA SER A 75 4.72 -0.76 -10.81
C SER A 75 5.83 -1.33 -9.93
N VAL A 76 5.93 -0.91 -8.66
CA VAL A 76 6.90 -1.49 -7.72
C VAL A 76 6.70 -2.99 -7.56
N VAL A 77 5.46 -3.46 -7.42
CA VAL A 77 5.16 -4.89 -7.27
C VAL A 77 5.45 -5.65 -8.57
N VAL A 78 5.13 -5.09 -9.73
CA VAL A 78 5.45 -5.71 -11.03
C VAL A 78 6.95 -5.83 -11.22
N ASP A 79 7.72 -4.80 -10.90
CA ASP A 79 9.18 -4.83 -10.97
C ASP A 79 9.75 -5.92 -10.05
N LEU A 80 9.29 -6.01 -8.81
CA LEU A 80 9.72 -7.05 -7.87
C LEU A 80 9.39 -8.45 -8.40
N ALA A 81 8.23 -8.62 -9.03
CA ALA A 81 7.84 -9.90 -9.64
C ALA A 81 8.74 -10.24 -10.84
N ALA A 82 9.05 -9.26 -11.69
CA ALA A 82 9.96 -9.40 -12.81
C ALA A 82 11.39 -9.74 -12.36
N ASP A 83 11.82 -9.19 -11.22
CA ASP A 83 13.09 -9.48 -10.54
C ASP A 83 13.09 -10.87 -9.83
N GLY A 84 11.97 -11.60 -9.84
CA GLY A 84 11.85 -12.96 -9.28
C GLY A 84 11.42 -13.04 -7.81
N ALA A 85 10.84 -11.99 -7.25
CA ALA A 85 10.37 -11.99 -5.87
C ALA A 85 9.25 -13.01 -5.63
N THR A 86 9.36 -13.78 -4.55
CA THR A 86 8.37 -14.81 -4.15
C THR A 86 7.19 -14.27 -3.32
N PHE A 87 7.20 -12.97 -2.99
CA PHE A 87 6.18 -12.29 -2.16
C PHE A 87 5.80 -12.98 -0.84
N ARG A 88 6.71 -13.75 -0.23
CA ARG A 88 6.51 -14.27 1.14
C ARG A 88 6.85 -13.23 2.20
N ARG A 89 7.91 -12.46 2.00
CA ARG A 89 8.37 -11.42 2.92
C ARG A 89 9.02 -10.29 2.13
N LEU A 90 8.83 -9.05 2.59
CA LEU A 90 9.50 -7.89 2.01
C LEU A 90 10.99 -7.94 2.35
N GLU A 91 11.82 -7.59 1.37
CA GLU A 91 13.25 -7.41 1.59
C GLU A 91 13.52 -6.28 2.60
N ASN A 92 14.62 -6.37 3.34
CA ASN A 92 14.90 -5.47 4.46
C ASN A 92 14.96 -3.99 4.06
N ASP A 93 15.56 -3.66 2.91
CA ASP A 93 15.70 -2.26 2.47
C ASP A 93 14.35 -1.71 1.97
N LEU A 94 13.58 -2.53 1.26
CA LEU A 94 12.21 -2.22 0.86
C LEU A 94 11.32 -1.99 2.10
N HIS A 95 11.39 -2.88 3.07
CA HIS A 95 10.61 -2.84 4.31
C HIS A 95 10.98 -1.63 5.17
N ARG A 96 12.28 -1.31 5.28
CA ARG A 96 12.75 -0.12 6.01
C ARG A 96 12.24 1.17 5.36
N GLY A 97 12.35 1.27 4.04
CA GLY A 97 11.82 2.43 3.30
C GLY A 97 10.33 2.62 3.53
N LEU A 98 9.56 1.52 3.46
CA LEU A 98 8.12 1.49 3.72
C LEU A 98 7.77 1.96 5.12
N LEU A 99 8.48 1.49 6.15
CA LEU A 99 8.23 1.91 7.53
C LEU A 99 8.53 3.39 7.74
N MET A 100 9.57 3.92 7.12
CA MET A 100 9.96 5.32 7.26
C MET A 100 8.95 6.25 6.60
N SER A 101 8.56 6.01 5.33
CA SER A 101 7.57 6.86 4.66
C SER A 101 6.20 6.74 5.29
N TYR A 102 5.75 5.54 5.66
CA TYR A 102 4.47 5.36 6.34
C TYR A 102 4.39 6.20 7.62
N ARG A 103 5.45 6.17 8.45
CA ARG A 103 5.48 6.95 9.71
C ARG A 103 5.50 8.45 9.45
N ALA A 104 6.26 8.90 8.45
CA ALA A 104 6.29 10.30 8.07
C ALA A 104 4.89 10.77 7.61
N ALA A 105 4.29 10.04 6.67
CA ALA A 105 3.00 10.39 6.08
C ALA A 105 1.82 10.28 7.07
N VAL A 106 1.87 9.41 8.08
CA VAL A 106 0.83 9.34 9.13
C VAL A 106 0.85 10.56 10.06
N TRP A 107 2.00 11.22 10.23
CA TRP A 107 2.17 12.38 11.11
C TRP A 107 2.11 13.73 10.38
N GLU A 108 1.92 13.72 9.07
CA GLU A 108 1.48 14.87 8.26
C GLU A 108 -0.03 15.11 8.38
#